data_AF-A0A9R0TT55-F1
#
_entry.id   AF-A0A9R0TT55-F1
#
_cell.length_a   1.000
_cell.length_b   1.000
_cell.length_c   1.000
_cell.angle_alpha   90.00
_cell.angle_beta   90.00
_cell.angle_gamma   90.00
#
_symmetry.space_group_name_H-M   'P 1'
#
loop_
_entity.id
_entity.type
_entity.pdbx_description
1 polymer ?
#
loop_
_entity_poly.entity_id
_entity_poly.type
_entity_poly.pdbx_seq_one_letter_code
_entity_poly.pdbx_strand_id
1 'polypeptide(L)'
;MNLMRRDNPAIPEDYYLNNFISGLSPYIQRHLECLKPKDMQSAIWYARRVEKASLAQQQKLYTPQVRTQVIFDQPKQPIVPTVAPPPTNRNAIIEQAKLNQVCYKCREPWVPGHRQVCKVSQKA
;
A
#
# COMPACT_ATOMS: atom_id res chain seq x y z
N MET A 1 5.69 -41.56 -11.42
CA MET A 1 5.22 -41.58 -12.84
C MET A 1 5.88 -42.66 -13.70
N ASN A 2 7.20 -42.92 -13.61
CA ASN A 2 7.82 -43.98 -14.43
C ASN A 2 7.33 -45.40 -14.12
N LEU A 3 6.92 -45.71 -12.88
CA LEU A 3 6.30 -47.01 -12.54
C LEU A 3 4.95 -47.20 -13.27
N MET A 4 4.05 -46.23 -13.18
CA MET A 4 2.69 -46.34 -13.76
C MET A 4 2.67 -46.52 -15.29
N ARG A 5 3.70 -46.03 -16.00
CA ARG A 5 3.85 -46.21 -17.45
C ARG A 5 4.39 -47.60 -17.82
N ARG A 6 5.24 -48.19 -16.98
CA ARG A 6 5.80 -49.53 -17.20
C ARG A 6 4.75 -50.61 -17.02
N ASP A 7 3.89 -50.44 -16.02
CA ASP A 7 2.87 -51.42 -15.69
C ASP A 7 1.65 -51.36 -16.63
N ASN A 8 1.46 -50.23 -17.34
CA ASN A 8 0.29 -50.02 -18.21
C ASN A 8 0.67 -49.30 -19.52
N PRO A 9 1.42 -49.94 -20.43
CA PRO A 9 1.91 -49.31 -21.66
C PRO A 9 0.81 -48.93 -22.67
N ALA A 10 -0.39 -49.50 -22.54
CA ALA A 10 -1.53 -49.21 -23.42
C ALA A 10 -2.23 -47.88 -23.12
N ILE A 11 -1.93 -47.24 -21.98
CA ILE A 11 -2.57 -45.99 -21.58
C ILE A 11 -1.92 -44.81 -22.33
N PRO A 12 -2.69 -43.95 -23.01
CA PRO A 12 -2.16 -42.78 -23.71
C PRO A 12 -1.42 -41.81 -22.78
N GLU A 13 -0.41 -41.12 -23.31
CA GLU A 13 0.35 -40.11 -22.56
C GLU A 13 -0.55 -38.97 -22.06
N ASP A 14 -1.55 -38.57 -22.85
CA ASP A 14 -2.53 -37.55 -22.50
C ASP A 14 -3.32 -37.89 -21.24
N TYR A 15 -3.61 -39.18 -20.99
CA TYR A 15 -4.30 -39.60 -19.77
C TYR A 15 -3.48 -39.26 -18.53
N TYR A 16 -2.18 -39.57 -18.56
CA TYR A 16 -1.29 -39.25 -17.45
C TYR A 16 -1.14 -37.74 -17.27
N LEU A 17 -1.06 -36.99 -18.36
CA LEU A 17 -0.94 -35.53 -18.33
C LEU A 17 -2.18 -34.90 -17.71
N ASN A 18 -3.37 -35.30 -18.14
CA ASN A 18 -4.64 -34.82 -17.58
C ASN A 18 -4.79 -35.20 -16.09
N ASN A 19 -4.45 -36.44 -15.72
CA ASN A 19 -4.49 -36.88 -14.33
C ASN A 19 -3.49 -36.10 -13.45
N PHE A 20 -2.30 -35.81 -13.98
CA PHE A 20 -1.32 -34.96 -13.30
C PHE A 20 -1.88 -33.55 -13.07
N ILE A 21 -2.45 -32.91 -14.10
CA ILE A 21 -3.04 -31.57 -13.98
C ILE A 21 -4.21 -31.59 -12.97
N SER A 22 -5.09 -32.60 -13.03
CA SER A 22 -6.21 -32.72 -12.09
C SER A 22 -5.78 -32.91 -10.63
N GLY A 23 -4.58 -33.44 -10.39
CA GLY A 23 -4.00 -33.58 -9.05
C GLY A 23 -3.32 -32.32 -8.50
N LEU A 24 -3.15 -31.26 -9.30
CA LEU A 24 -2.56 -29.99 -8.85
C LEU A 24 -3.57 -29.12 -8.11
N SER A 25 -3.08 -28.12 -7.37
CA SER A 25 -3.97 -27.17 -6.70
C SER A 25 -4.81 -26.37 -7.72
N PRO A 26 -6.06 -25.97 -7.38
CA PRO A 26 -6.93 -25.21 -8.29
C PRO A 26 -6.34 -23.87 -8.76
N TYR A 27 -5.40 -23.30 -8.00
CA TYR A 27 -4.66 -22.11 -8.40
C TYR A 27 -3.67 -22.40 -9.53
N ILE A 28 -2.90 -23.48 -9.39
CA ILE A 28 -1.91 -23.91 -10.38
C ILE A 28 -2.61 -24.42 -11.64
N GLN A 29 -3.70 -25.19 -11.50
CA GLN A 29 -4.51 -25.68 -12.62
C GLN A 29 -4.94 -24.58 -13.58
N ARG A 30 -5.56 -23.52 -13.07
CA ARG A 30 -6.01 -22.37 -13.88
C ARG A 30 -4.88 -21.73 -14.69
N HIS A 31 -3.66 -21.71 -14.14
CA HIS A 31 -2.50 -21.19 -14.88
C HIS A 31 -2.08 -22.15 -15.99
N LEU A 32 -2.10 -23.47 -15.74
CA LEU A 32 -1.73 -24.47 -16.73
C LEU A 32 -2.77 -24.59 -17.85
N GLU A 33 -4.05 -24.37 -17.58
CA GLU A 33 -5.11 -24.30 -18.60
C GLU A 33 -4.82 -23.21 -19.64
N CYS A 34 -4.34 -22.05 -19.22
CA CYS A 34 -3.92 -20.98 -20.12
C CYS A 34 -2.67 -21.33 -20.93
N LEU A 35 -1.73 -22.07 -20.32
CA LEU A 35 -0.44 -22.43 -20.95
C LEU A 35 -0.53 -23.63 -21.90
N LYS A 36 -1.54 -24.50 -21.73
CA LYS A 36 -1.76 -25.73 -22.51
C LYS A 36 -0.48 -26.57 -22.73
N PRO A 37 0.08 -27.18 -21.66
CA PRO A 37 1.24 -28.05 -21.79
C PRO A 37 0.94 -29.23 -22.72
N LYS A 38 1.88 -29.52 -23.64
CA LYS A 38 1.79 -30.65 -24.59
C LYS A 38 2.41 -31.92 -24.02
N ASP A 39 3.46 -31.76 -23.23
CA ASP A 39 4.24 -32.89 -22.69
C ASP A 39 4.21 -32.89 -21.17
N MET A 40 4.34 -34.07 -20.56
CA MET A 40 4.40 -34.23 -19.10
C MET A 40 5.51 -33.37 -18.48
N GLN A 41 6.67 -33.32 -19.12
CA GLN A 41 7.82 -32.56 -18.61
C GLN A 41 7.55 -31.05 -18.61
N SER A 42 6.85 -30.55 -19.62
CA SER A 42 6.41 -29.15 -19.69
C SER A 42 5.39 -28.83 -18.59
N ALA A 43 4.40 -29.71 -18.35
CA ALA A 43 3.43 -29.56 -17.27
C ALA A 43 4.11 -29.49 -15.89
N ILE A 44 5.08 -30.38 -15.62
CA ILE A 44 5.85 -30.39 -14.37
C ILE A 44 6.64 -29.08 -14.21
N TRP A 45 7.29 -28.62 -15.27
CA TRP A 45 8.09 -27.39 -15.23
C TRP A 45 7.21 -26.16 -14.97
N TYR A 46 6.06 -26.04 -15.66
CA TYR A 46 5.12 -24.95 -15.45
C TYR A 46 4.55 -24.97 -14.03
N ALA A 47 4.11 -26.13 -13.54
CA ALA A 47 3.56 -26.28 -12.19
C ALA A 47 4.54 -25.80 -11.12
N ARG A 48 5.81 -26.26 -11.19
CA ARG A 48 6.87 -25.82 -10.26
C ARG A 48 7.13 -24.33 -10.34
N ARG A 49 7.09 -23.75 -11.54
CA ARG A 49 7.32 -22.31 -11.74
C ARG A 49 6.21 -21.47 -11.12
N VAL A 50 4.95 -21.88 -11.30
CA VAL A 50 3.78 -21.21 -10.72
C VAL A 50 3.78 -21.35 -9.19
N GLU A 51 4.09 -22.53 -8.67
CA GLU A 51 4.22 -22.77 -7.22
C GLU A 51 5.27 -21.86 -6.58
N LYS A 52 6.46 -21.76 -7.19
CA LYS A 52 7.52 -20.86 -6.71
C LYS A 52 7.11 -19.39 -6.73
N ALA A 53 6.38 -18.96 -7.76
CA ALA A 53 5.87 -17.59 -7.86
C ALA A 53 4.80 -17.29 -6.79
N SER A 54 3.93 -18.25 -6.50
CA SER A 54 2.90 -18.14 -5.45
C SER A 54 3.53 -17.97 -4.07
N LEU A 55 4.54 -18.78 -3.72
CA LEU A 55 5.23 -18.68 -2.43
C LEU A 55 5.96 -17.33 -2.28
N ALA A 56 6.57 -16.84 -3.36
CA ALA A 56 7.21 -15.52 -3.36
C ALA A 56 6.22 -14.36 -3.16
N GLN A 57 4.98 -14.48 -3.63
CA GLN A 57 3.93 -13.50 -3.37
C GLN A 57 3.45 -13.54 -1.91
N GLN A 58 3.29 -14.73 -1.32
CA GLN A 58 2.89 -14.86 0.08
C GLN A 58 3.92 -14.27 1.05
N GLN A 59 5.21 -14.33 0.72
CA GLN A 59 6.28 -13.74 1.55
C GLN A 59 6.30 -12.20 1.47
N LYS A 60 5.73 -11.60 0.42
CA LYS A 60 5.54 -10.15 0.36
C LYS A 60 4.23 -9.79 1.04
N LEU A 61 4.20 -9.93 2.36
CA LEU A 61 3.30 -9.13 3.19
C LEU A 61 3.52 -7.68 2.76
N TYR A 62 2.48 -7.11 2.15
CA TYR A 62 2.44 -5.72 1.73
C TYR A 62 2.70 -4.85 2.97
N THR A 63 3.96 -4.46 3.13
CA THR A 63 4.31 -3.34 3.98
C THR A 63 3.96 -2.12 3.14
N PRO A 64 2.93 -1.33 3.51
CA PRO A 64 2.68 -0.08 2.83
C PRO A 64 3.98 0.69 2.89
N GLN A 65 4.65 0.83 1.75
CA GLN A 65 5.72 1.78 1.59
C GLN A 65 5.02 3.11 1.78
N VAL A 66 5.10 3.65 2.99
CA VAL A 66 4.81 5.05 3.24
C VAL A 66 5.71 5.75 2.23
N ARG A 67 5.11 6.25 1.14
CA ARG A 67 5.81 7.22 0.31
C ARG A 67 6.18 8.30 1.30
N THR A 68 7.46 8.37 1.66
CA THR A 68 8.02 9.54 2.28
C THR A 68 7.79 10.62 1.24
N GLN A 69 6.66 11.30 1.37
CA GLN A 69 6.49 12.59 0.76
C GLN A 69 7.71 13.35 1.25
N VAL A 70 8.53 13.80 0.31
CA VAL A 70 9.60 14.75 0.59
C VAL A 70 8.87 15.99 1.12
N ILE A 71 8.65 15.99 2.44
CA ILE A 71 8.22 17.15 3.19
C ILE A 71 9.45 18.04 3.12
N PHE A 72 9.37 19.05 2.25
CA PHE A 72 10.26 20.19 2.28
C PHE A 72 10.35 20.65 3.73
N ASP A 73 11.57 20.66 4.28
CA ASP A 73 11.87 20.99 5.66
C ASP A 73 11.17 22.30 6.04
N GLN A 74 10.04 22.19 6.72
CA GLN A 74 9.39 23.33 7.33
C GLN A 74 9.88 23.38 8.77
N PRO A 75 10.49 24.50 9.21
CA PRO A 75 11.20 24.56 10.47
C PRO A 75 10.27 24.19 11.63
N LYS A 76 10.70 23.13 12.32
CA LYS A 76 10.29 22.63 13.64
C LYS A 76 9.56 23.68 14.48
N GLN A 77 8.24 23.52 14.62
CA GLN A 77 7.50 24.14 15.71
C GLN A 77 7.17 23.07 16.78
N PRO A 78 7.33 23.41 18.07
CA PRO A 78 7.26 22.44 19.15
C PRO A 78 5.85 21.89 19.38
N ILE A 79 5.87 20.67 19.89
CA ILE A 79 4.75 19.77 20.16
C ILE A 79 3.80 20.40 21.20
N VAL A 80 2.49 20.40 20.91
CA VAL A 80 1.45 20.46 21.94
C VAL A 80 0.34 19.46 21.57
N PRO A 81 -0.11 18.59 22.49
CA PRO A 81 -1.04 17.52 22.16
C PRO A 81 -2.51 17.99 22.24
N THR A 82 -3.36 17.20 21.57
CA THR A 82 -4.81 17.03 21.84
C THR A 82 -5.79 17.78 20.93
N VAL A 83 -6.35 16.99 20.01
CA VAL A 83 -7.78 16.89 19.63
C VAL A 83 -8.66 18.13 19.87
N ALA A 84 -8.92 18.89 18.82
CA ALA A 84 -10.20 19.58 18.61
C ALA A 84 -10.39 19.94 17.12
N PRO A 85 -11.60 19.80 16.55
CA PRO A 85 -11.89 20.29 15.20
C PRO A 85 -11.68 21.82 15.12
N PRO A 86 -11.33 22.36 13.94
CA PRO A 86 -11.04 23.79 13.80
C PRO A 86 -12.25 24.62 14.23
N PRO A 87 -12.08 25.60 15.14
CA PRO A 87 -13.18 26.44 15.57
C PRO A 87 -13.66 27.29 14.39
N THR A 88 -14.89 27.04 13.94
CA THR A 88 -15.60 27.87 12.96
C THR A 88 -16.01 29.24 13.52
N ASN A 89 -15.90 29.43 14.85
CA ASN A 89 -16.29 30.66 15.52
C ASN A 89 -15.11 31.65 15.65
N ARG A 90 -15.31 32.87 15.15
CA ARG A 90 -14.32 33.96 15.18
C ARG A 90 -13.81 34.28 16.60
N ASN A 91 -14.65 34.15 17.63
CA ASN A 91 -14.25 34.44 19.01
C ASN A 91 -13.27 33.39 19.55
N ALA A 92 -13.49 32.11 19.23
CA ALA A 92 -12.58 31.03 19.62
C ALA A 92 -11.21 31.17 18.95
N ILE A 93 -11.16 31.64 17.70
CA ILE A 93 -9.90 31.96 17.00
C ILE A 93 -9.15 33.11 17.71
N ILE A 94 -9.87 34.13 18.19
CA ILE A 94 -9.26 35.26 18.91
C ILE A 94 -8.70 34.81 20.27
N GLU A 95 -9.41 33.96 21.00
CA GLU A 95 -8.94 33.42 22.29
C GLU A 95 -7.68 32.57 22.14
N GLN A 96 -7.64 31.67 21.15
CA GLN A 96 -6.45 30.88 20.84
C GLN A 96 -5.26 31.77 20.47
N ALA A 97 -5.49 32.83 19.69
CA ALA A 97 -4.44 33.77 19.31
C ALA A 97 -3.89 34.53 20.53
N LYS A 98 -4.76 34.93 21.48
CA LYS A 98 -4.34 35.55 22.75
C LYS A 98 -3.51 34.59 23.61
N LEU A 99 -3.93 33.33 23.74
CA LEU A 99 -3.19 32.30 24.49
C LEU A 99 -1.79 32.08 23.90
N ASN A 100 -1.69 32.05 22.58
CA ASN A 100 -0.44 31.89 21.85
C ASN A 100 0.35 33.21 21.68
N GLN A 101 -0.14 34.33 22.22
CA GLN A 101 0.46 35.66 22.10
C GLN A 101 0.76 36.07 20.64
N VAL A 102 -0.12 35.70 19.72
CA VAL A 102 -0.03 36.03 18.29
C VAL A 102 -1.23 36.84 17.82
N CYS A 103 -1.06 37.59 16.74
CA CYS A 103 -2.14 38.32 16.11
C CYS A 103 -3.13 37.33 15.48
N TYR A 104 -4.41 37.42 15.83
CA TYR A 104 -5.47 36.59 15.23
C TYR A 104 -5.64 36.78 13.72
N LYS A 105 -5.04 37.85 13.15
CA LYS A 105 -5.15 38.23 11.74
C LYS A 105 -3.93 37.76 10.93
N CYS A 106 -2.71 38.16 11.30
CA CYS A 106 -1.49 37.77 10.56
C CYS A 106 -0.73 36.57 11.15
N ARG A 107 -1.12 36.06 12.33
CA ARG A 107 -0.44 34.97 13.06
C ARG A 107 1.01 35.26 13.47
N GLU A 108 1.41 36.54 13.48
CA GLU A 108 2.72 36.99 13.95
C GLU A 108 2.69 37.31 15.46
N PRO A 109 3.83 37.30 16.17
CA PRO A 109 3.90 37.68 17.58
C PRO A 109 3.22 39.03 17.83
N TRP A 110 2.25 39.04 18.74
CA TRP A 110 1.47 40.24 19.05
C TRP A 110 2.22 41.10 20.06
N VAL A 111 2.33 42.39 19.76
CA VAL A 111 2.92 43.39 20.64
C VAL A 111 1.94 44.55 20.86
N PRO A 112 2.03 45.30 21.97
CA PRO A 112 1.26 46.52 22.15
C PRO A 112 1.47 47.46 20.95
N GLY A 113 0.39 47.90 20.30
CA GLY A 113 0.45 48.70 19.06
C GLY A 113 0.46 47.90 17.75
N HIS A 114 0.43 46.56 17.80
CA HIS A 114 0.52 45.70 16.61
C HIS A 114 -0.58 45.95 15.56
N ARG A 115 -1.72 46.56 15.90
CA ARG A 115 -2.77 46.90 14.94
C ARG A 115 -2.28 47.80 13.79
N GLN A 116 -1.36 48.73 14.07
CA GLN A 116 -0.83 49.68 13.09
C GLN A 116 0.19 49.04 12.13
N VAL A 117 0.88 48.00 12.61
CA VAL A 117 1.95 47.30 11.87
C VAL A 117 1.51 45.91 11.37
N CYS A 118 0.27 45.51 11.63
CA CYS A 118 -0.25 44.22 11.22
C CYS A 118 -0.29 44.13 9.69
N LYS A 119 0.47 43.17 9.13
CA LYS A 119 0.65 42.98 7.68
C LYS A 119 -0.66 42.80 6.90
N VAL A 120 -1.71 42.30 7.54
CA VAL A 120 -3.03 42.06 6.92
C VAL A 120 -4.10 43.08 7.34
N SER A 121 -3.72 44.11 8.10
CA SER A 121 -4.66 45.14 8.58
C SER A 121 -4.49 46.51 7.90
N GLN A 122 -3.58 46.65 6.93
CA GLN A 122 -3.47 47.88 6.14
C GLN A 122 -4.59 47.99 5.10
N LYS A 123 -5.79 48.35 5.55
CA LYS A 123 -6.81 49.12 4.80
C LYS A 123 -7.94 49.52 5.76
N ALA A 124 -7.79 50.72 6.32
CA ALA A 124 -8.78 51.76 6.55
C ALA A 124 -8.17 52.77 7.53
#